data_AF-A0A0Q7JUF0-F1
#
_entry.id   AF-A0A0Q7JUF0-F1
#
_cell.length_a   1.000
_cell.length_b   1.000
_cell.length_c   1.000
_cell.angle_alpha   90.00
_cell.angle_beta   90.00
_cell.angle_gamma   90.00
#
_symmetry.space_group_name_H-M   'P 1'
#
loop_
_entity.id
_entity.type
_entity.pdbx_description
1 polymer ?
#
loop_
_entity_poly.entity_id
_entity_poly.type
_entity_poly.pdbx_seq_one_letter_code
_entity_poly.pdbx_strand_id
1 'polypeptide(L)'
;MSDDDFTPWTSDGAARVRTAAAEFSAAIVAHAEVVASASSDADVPRIFAASDRLLPVALAYADAHFEHTGTGSPFGILAELDDDGADDDESESDEPVTGVSVLQRRDYRVVDEAAVIAAGRQAYLRVWPDDDEAAAAADVTDLGRALYQLAHADGWHSLDQVEGLRVTAGAVAVFEQDELLRGDPDDWPDDVFEPEGELLYSQADVFVD
;
A
#
# COMPACT_ATOMS: atom_id res chain seq x y z
N MET A 1 -18.11 1.02 -22.60
CA MET A 1 -19.48 0.61 -22.21
C MET A 1 -19.79 1.40 -20.97
N SER A 2 -20.67 2.40 -21.08
CA SER A 2 -21.14 3.18 -19.95
C SER A 2 -22.38 2.45 -19.42
N ASP A 3 -22.22 1.74 -18.30
CA ASP A 3 -23.31 1.38 -17.40
C ASP A 3 -22.91 1.91 -16.04
N ASP A 4 -23.20 3.19 -15.81
CA ASP A 4 -23.23 3.74 -14.45
C ASP A 4 -24.67 4.20 -14.22
N ASP A 5 -25.53 3.21 -13.96
CA ASP A 5 -26.94 3.39 -13.61
C ASP A 5 -27.10 3.65 -12.10
N PHE A 6 -26.03 4.14 -11.45
CA PHE A 6 -26.03 4.49 -10.04
C PHE A 6 -26.88 5.75 -9.83
N THR A 7 -28.11 5.53 -9.35
CA THR A 7 -29.02 6.61 -8.96
C THR A 7 -29.13 6.64 -7.43
N PRO A 8 -28.38 7.51 -6.73
CA PRO A 8 -28.47 7.62 -5.27
C PRO A 8 -29.78 8.30 -4.85
N TRP A 9 -30.08 8.24 -3.55
CA TRP A 9 -31.18 8.96 -2.90
C TRP A 9 -32.59 8.52 -3.34
N THR A 10 -32.75 7.27 -3.78
CA THR A 10 -34.04 6.71 -4.19
C THR A 10 -34.93 6.34 -2.99
N SER A 11 -36.26 6.32 -3.19
CA SER A 11 -37.22 5.85 -2.18
C SER A 11 -36.98 4.41 -1.77
N ASP A 12 -36.60 3.57 -2.73
CA ASP A 12 -36.37 2.14 -2.53
C ASP A 12 -35.04 1.92 -1.81
N GLY A 13 -33.99 2.68 -2.13
CA GLY A 13 -32.76 2.73 -1.35
C GLY A 13 -33.01 3.17 0.10
N ALA A 14 -33.81 4.23 0.31
CA ALA A 14 -34.16 4.69 1.65
C ALA A 14 -34.95 3.65 2.46
N ALA A 15 -35.82 2.88 1.80
CA ALA A 15 -36.54 1.77 2.45
C ALA A 15 -35.58 0.63 2.84
N ARG A 16 -34.65 0.25 1.96
CA ARG A 16 -33.63 -0.77 2.23
C ARG A 16 -32.73 -0.40 3.41
N VAL A 17 -32.25 0.85 3.47
CA VAL A 17 -31.46 1.34 4.61
C VAL A 17 -32.22 1.22 5.92
N ARG A 18 -33.51 1.60 5.97
CA ARG A 18 -34.31 1.52 7.20
C ARG A 18 -34.54 0.08 7.65
N THR A 19 -34.78 -0.84 6.71
CA THR A 19 -34.94 -2.26 7.04
C THR A 19 -33.64 -2.83 7.61
N ALA A 20 -32.52 -2.62 6.93
CA ALA A 20 -31.21 -3.09 7.40
C ALA A 20 -30.82 -2.47 8.75
N ALA A 21 -31.14 -1.19 8.98
CA ALA A 21 -30.92 -0.53 10.27
C ALA A 21 -31.73 -1.17 11.41
N ALA A 22 -32.99 -1.55 11.15
CA ALA A 22 -33.85 -2.20 12.13
C ALA A 22 -33.34 -3.61 12.47
N GLU A 23 -32.90 -4.36 11.47
CA GLU A 23 -32.30 -5.69 11.64
C GLU A 23 -30.98 -5.60 12.43
N PHE A 24 -30.11 -4.64 12.08
CA PHE A 24 -28.86 -4.42 12.78
C PHE A 24 -29.09 -4.00 14.24
N SER A 25 -30.05 -3.11 14.49
CA SER A 25 -30.44 -2.71 15.85
C SER A 25 -30.88 -3.91 16.69
N ALA A 26 -31.70 -4.81 16.13
CA ALA A 26 -32.14 -6.02 16.81
C ALA A 26 -30.97 -6.98 17.08
N ALA A 27 -30.05 -7.13 16.13
CA ALA A 27 -28.86 -7.96 16.27
C ALA A 27 -27.90 -7.44 17.35
N ILE A 28 -27.67 -6.12 17.43
CA ILE A 28 -26.87 -5.50 18.49
C ILE A 28 -27.48 -5.77 19.86
N VAL A 29 -28.79 -5.60 20.01
CA VAL A 29 -29.47 -5.85 21.30
C VAL A 29 -29.31 -7.31 21.72
N ALA A 30 -29.53 -8.25 20.81
CA ALA A 30 -29.38 -9.67 21.09
C ALA A 30 -27.92 -10.06 21.43
N HIS A 31 -26.94 -9.46 20.75
CA HIS A 31 -25.52 -9.63 21.07
C HIS A 31 -25.20 -9.10 22.47
N ALA A 32 -25.63 -7.89 22.78
CA ALA A 32 -25.41 -7.26 24.08
C ALA A 32 -26.02 -8.07 25.23
N GLU A 33 -27.20 -8.67 25.03
CA GLU A 33 -27.81 -9.58 26.02
C GLU A 33 -26.95 -10.83 26.26
N VAL A 34 -26.35 -11.40 25.21
CA VAL A 34 -25.43 -12.54 25.34
C VAL A 34 -24.18 -12.14 26.10
N VAL A 35 -23.54 -11.03 25.75
CA VAL A 35 -22.34 -10.54 26.43
C VAL A 35 -22.63 -10.19 27.89
N ALA A 36 -23.70 -9.45 28.16
CA ALA A 36 -24.07 -9.03 29.52
C ALA A 36 -24.48 -10.19 30.44
N SER A 37 -24.86 -11.34 29.87
CA SER A 37 -25.19 -12.55 30.63
C SER A 37 -24.02 -13.53 30.79
N ALA A 38 -22.87 -13.25 30.17
CA ALA A 38 -21.66 -14.05 30.37
C ALA A 38 -21.07 -13.82 31.77
N SER A 39 -20.60 -14.89 32.39
CA SER A 39 -20.12 -14.86 33.78
C SER A 39 -18.80 -15.61 34.01
N SER A 40 -18.30 -16.30 32.98
CA SER A 40 -17.05 -17.04 33.03
C SER A 40 -16.50 -17.31 31.63
N ASP A 41 -15.24 -17.75 31.56
CA ASP A 41 -14.58 -18.14 30.30
C ASP A 41 -15.31 -19.28 29.57
N ALA A 42 -16.10 -20.08 30.28
CA ALA A 42 -16.93 -21.12 29.67
C ALA A 42 -18.02 -20.55 28.73
N ASP A 43 -18.36 -19.26 28.87
CA ASP A 43 -19.35 -18.56 28.04
C ASP A 43 -18.74 -17.99 26.74
N VAL A 44 -17.41 -17.98 26.60
CA VAL A 44 -16.68 -17.42 25.44
C VAL A 44 -17.17 -17.99 24.10
N PRO A 45 -17.40 -19.31 23.93
CA PRO A 45 -17.96 -19.84 22.68
C PRO A 45 -19.34 -19.25 22.33
N ARG A 46 -20.16 -18.92 23.34
CA ARG A 46 -21.48 -18.31 23.13
C ARG A 46 -21.35 -16.85 22.70
N ILE A 47 -20.37 -16.13 23.23
CA ILE A 47 -20.02 -14.76 22.82
C ILE A 47 -19.57 -14.76 21.35
N PHE A 48 -18.63 -15.62 20.97
CA PHE A 48 -18.19 -15.74 19.57
C PHE A 48 -19.35 -16.05 18.63
N ALA A 49 -20.20 -17.03 18.99
CA ALA A 49 -21.37 -17.36 18.18
C ALA A 49 -22.41 -16.23 18.09
N ALA A 50 -22.43 -15.27 19.03
CA ALA A 50 -23.26 -14.07 18.93
C ALA A 50 -22.60 -13.01 18.05
N SER A 51 -21.28 -12.84 18.12
CA SER A 51 -20.51 -11.96 17.24
C SER A 51 -20.61 -12.39 15.78
N ASP A 52 -20.52 -13.70 15.49
CA ASP A 52 -20.70 -14.27 14.14
C ASP A 52 -22.06 -13.95 13.53
N ARG A 53 -23.10 -13.78 14.37
CA ARG A 53 -24.45 -13.40 13.92
C ARG A 53 -24.61 -11.90 13.73
N LEU A 54 -23.81 -11.10 14.43
CA LEU A 54 -23.85 -9.64 14.35
C LEU A 54 -23.20 -9.12 13.07
N LEU A 55 -22.02 -9.67 12.73
CA LEU A 55 -21.20 -9.24 11.59
C LEU A 55 -21.96 -9.16 10.24
N PRO A 56 -22.67 -10.21 9.77
CA PRO A 56 -23.34 -10.15 8.47
C PRO A 56 -24.45 -9.08 8.41
N VAL A 57 -25.10 -8.79 9.55
CA VAL A 57 -26.17 -7.79 9.62
C VAL A 57 -25.60 -6.36 9.66
N ALA A 58 -24.44 -6.18 10.32
CA ALA A 58 -23.69 -4.93 10.29
C ALA A 58 -23.23 -4.58 8.86
N LEU A 59 -22.70 -5.56 8.14
CA LEU A 59 -22.27 -5.41 6.74
C LEU A 59 -23.45 -5.10 5.82
N ALA A 60 -24.58 -5.80 5.97
CA ALA A 60 -25.78 -5.52 5.17
C ALA A 60 -26.32 -4.10 5.37
N TYR A 61 -26.19 -3.54 6.58
CA TYR A 61 -26.52 -2.14 6.84
C TYR A 61 -25.54 -1.17 6.16
N ALA A 62 -24.23 -1.46 6.23
CA ALA A 62 -23.20 -0.68 5.55
C ALA A 62 -23.37 -0.68 4.02
N ASP A 63 -23.67 -1.83 3.43
CA ASP A 63 -23.93 -1.97 1.99
C ASP A 63 -25.18 -1.21 1.58
N ALA A 64 -26.29 -1.35 2.33
CA ALA A 64 -27.52 -0.60 2.04
C ALA A 64 -27.30 0.92 2.12
N HIS A 65 -26.46 1.38 3.06
CA HIS A 65 -26.05 2.78 3.15
C HIS A 65 -25.25 3.22 1.92
N PHE A 66 -24.23 2.46 1.51
CA PHE A 66 -23.42 2.76 0.33
C PHE A 66 -24.26 2.78 -0.94
N GLU A 67 -25.09 1.77 -1.18
CA GLU A 67 -26.00 1.70 -2.34
C GLU A 67 -27.00 2.86 -2.39
N HIS A 68 -27.44 3.37 -1.23
CA HIS A 68 -28.38 4.48 -1.19
C HIS A 68 -27.71 5.84 -1.37
N THR A 69 -26.53 6.05 -0.78
CA THR A 69 -25.93 7.38 -0.64
C THR A 69 -24.74 7.59 -1.58
N GLY A 70 -24.08 6.52 -2.02
CA GLY A 70 -22.81 6.55 -2.74
C GLY A 70 -21.63 6.99 -1.87
N THR A 71 -21.84 7.12 -0.56
CA THR A 71 -20.81 7.51 0.41
C THR A 71 -20.29 6.26 1.13
N GLY A 72 -19.02 6.28 1.53
CA GLY A 72 -18.31 5.16 2.16
C GLY A 72 -19.02 4.57 3.39
N SER A 73 -18.44 3.50 3.95
CA SER A 73 -19.03 2.78 5.08
C SER A 73 -19.50 3.75 6.18
N PRO A 74 -20.73 3.60 6.72
CA PRO A 74 -21.21 4.46 7.81
C PRO A 74 -20.37 4.32 9.09
N PHE A 75 -19.54 3.28 9.17
CA PHE A 75 -18.56 3.05 10.24
C PHE A 75 -17.15 3.51 9.86
N GLY A 76 -16.93 4.06 8.66
CA GLY A 76 -15.63 4.57 8.22
C GLY A 76 -15.11 5.69 9.13
N ILE A 77 -16.01 6.55 9.62
CA ILE A 77 -15.68 7.57 10.63
C ILE A 77 -15.27 6.94 11.97
N LEU A 78 -15.77 5.74 12.30
CA LEU A 78 -15.33 5.04 13.51
C LEU A 78 -13.94 4.43 13.33
N ALA A 79 -13.58 3.98 12.12
CA ALA A 79 -12.20 3.56 11.82
C ALA A 79 -11.23 4.76 11.84
N GLU A 80 -11.64 5.92 11.36
CA GLU A 80 -10.88 7.18 11.49
C GLU A 80 -10.78 7.67 12.95
N LEU A 81 -11.73 7.32 13.83
CA LEU A 81 -11.68 7.62 15.27
C LEU A 81 -10.96 6.55 16.09
N ASP A 82 -10.81 5.34 15.56
CA ASP A 82 -9.96 4.26 16.09
C ASP A 82 -8.48 4.59 15.83
N ASP A 83 -8.19 5.20 14.67
CA ASP A 83 -6.88 5.77 14.31
C ASP A 83 -6.48 6.98 15.19
N ASP A 84 -7.42 7.57 15.93
CA ASP A 84 -7.21 8.69 16.86
C ASP A 84 -7.29 8.27 18.35
N GLY A 85 -7.36 6.96 18.69
CA GLY A 85 -7.63 6.57 20.08
C GLY A 85 -7.49 5.11 20.53
N ALA A 86 -6.90 4.21 19.72
CA ALA A 86 -6.44 2.91 20.18
C ALA A 86 -4.95 2.73 19.80
N ASP A 87 -4.04 3.42 20.50
CA ASP A 87 -3.20 2.74 21.49
C ASP A 87 -3.92 1.60 22.25
N ASP A 88 -4.30 0.53 21.54
CA ASP A 88 -4.22 -0.81 22.16
C ASP A 88 -2.77 -1.25 22.01
N ASP A 89 -1.98 -0.58 22.84
CA ASP A 89 -0.56 -0.80 23.07
C ASP A 89 -0.39 -2.11 23.86
N GLU A 90 -0.80 -3.22 23.24
CA GLU A 90 -0.32 -4.56 23.56
C GLU A 90 0.71 -5.02 22.52
N SER A 91 1.57 -4.08 22.07
CA SER A 91 3.03 -4.27 22.08
C SER A 91 3.77 -3.03 21.56
N GLU A 92 3.97 -2.00 22.39
CA GLU A 92 5.28 -1.39 22.50
C GLU A 92 6.21 -2.49 22.99
N SER A 93 6.64 -3.35 22.07
CA SER A 93 7.92 -4.00 22.25
C SER A 93 8.92 -2.85 22.31
N ASP A 94 9.28 -2.44 23.53
CA ASP A 94 10.49 -1.67 23.87
C ASP A 94 11.79 -2.37 23.37
N GLU A 95 11.65 -3.42 22.56
CA GLU A 95 12.74 -4.06 21.85
C GLU A 95 13.25 -3.09 20.79
N PRO A 96 14.56 -2.81 20.77
CA PRO A 96 15.11 -1.84 19.83
C PRO A 96 14.96 -2.37 18.41
N VAL A 97 14.41 -1.53 17.52
CA VAL A 97 14.40 -1.78 16.06
C VAL A 97 15.77 -2.26 15.60
N THR A 98 15.86 -3.52 15.17
CA THR A 98 17.14 -4.15 14.82
C THR A 98 17.47 -4.05 13.32
N GLY A 99 16.50 -3.68 12.50
CA GLY A 99 16.62 -3.57 11.05
C GLY A 99 15.58 -2.64 10.45
N VAL A 100 15.93 -2.02 9.31
CA VAL A 100 14.99 -1.21 8.51
C VAL A 100 15.13 -1.53 7.02
N SER A 101 14.00 -1.55 6.33
CA SER A 101 13.92 -1.57 4.87
C SER A 101 13.46 -0.21 4.36
N VAL A 102 14.12 0.31 3.33
CA VAL A 102 13.75 1.57 2.67
C VAL A 102 13.31 1.26 1.24
N LEU A 103 12.03 1.45 0.96
CA LEU A 103 11.47 1.31 -0.36
C LEU A 103 11.32 2.68 -1.00
N GLN A 104 11.81 2.81 -2.23
CA GLN A 104 11.74 4.05 -2.97
C GLN A 104 11.15 3.80 -4.35
N ARG A 105 10.08 4.53 -4.67
CA ARG A 105 9.55 4.67 -6.03
C ARG A 105 9.91 6.05 -6.56
N ARG A 106 10.42 6.10 -7.79
CA ARG A 106 10.64 7.33 -8.55
C ARG A 106 10.06 7.14 -9.93
N ASP A 107 9.20 8.05 -10.33
CA ASP A 107 8.59 8.04 -11.65
C ASP A 107 9.32 9.07 -12.52
N TYR A 108 9.79 8.63 -13.69
CA TYR A 108 10.45 9.48 -14.68
C TYR A 108 9.67 9.46 -15.99
N ARG A 109 9.51 10.63 -16.59
CA ARG A 109 9.13 10.77 -17.99
C ARG A 109 10.39 10.71 -18.85
N VAL A 110 10.40 9.77 -19.81
CA VAL A 110 11.40 9.76 -20.88
C VAL A 110 11.00 10.81 -21.91
N VAL A 111 11.81 11.86 -22.03
CA VAL A 111 11.61 12.96 -22.98
C VAL A 111 12.55 12.89 -24.18
N ASP A 112 13.68 12.17 -24.05
CA ASP A 112 14.60 11.84 -25.15
C ASP A 112 15.30 10.51 -24.86
N GLU A 113 14.78 9.42 -25.41
CA GLU A 113 15.34 8.08 -25.21
C GLU A 113 16.76 7.93 -25.78
N ALA A 114 17.06 8.59 -26.91
CA ALA A 114 18.37 8.49 -27.55
C ALA A 114 19.44 9.17 -26.70
N ALA A 115 19.13 10.29 -26.05
CA ALA A 115 20.01 10.93 -25.08
C ALA A 115 20.30 10.02 -23.87
N VAL A 116 19.27 9.33 -23.35
CA VAL A 116 19.45 8.38 -22.24
C VAL A 116 20.34 7.21 -22.64
N ILE A 117 20.14 6.64 -23.84
CA ILE A 117 20.99 5.56 -24.37
C ILE A 117 22.44 6.03 -24.53
N ALA A 118 22.66 7.23 -25.06
CA ALA A 118 23.99 7.81 -25.17
C ALA A 118 24.64 8.01 -23.79
N ALA A 119 23.89 8.51 -22.80
CA ALA A 119 24.35 8.66 -21.43
C ALA A 119 24.73 7.30 -20.79
N GLY A 120 23.93 6.25 -21.04
CA GLY A 120 24.22 4.88 -20.62
C GLY A 120 25.53 4.33 -21.21
N ARG A 121 25.83 4.61 -22.47
CA ARG A 121 27.12 4.24 -23.09
C ARG A 121 28.30 4.97 -22.46
N GLN A 122 28.13 6.25 -22.14
CA GLN A 122 29.15 7.00 -21.42
C GLN A 122 29.32 6.47 -19.99
N ALA A 123 28.25 6.01 -19.34
CA ALA A 123 28.32 5.38 -18.02
C ALA A 123 29.08 4.05 -18.08
N TYR A 124 28.78 3.20 -19.07
CA TYR A 124 29.52 1.97 -19.33
C TYR A 124 31.04 2.21 -19.43
N LEU A 125 31.46 3.18 -20.26
CA LEU A 125 32.89 3.48 -20.45
C LEU A 125 33.58 4.05 -19.21
N ARG A 126 32.83 4.62 -18.25
CA ARG A 126 33.39 5.02 -16.95
C ARG A 126 33.68 3.82 -16.05
N VAL A 127 32.83 2.79 -16.10
CA VAL A 127 33.01 1.55 -15.33
C VAL A 127 34.07 0.66 -15.98
N TRP A 128 34.12 0.62 -17.30
CA TRP A 128 35.01 -0.22 -18.11
C TRP A 128 35.93 0.64 -18.98
N PRO A 129 36.95 1.30 -18.41
CA PRO A 129 37.78 2.28 -19.12
C PRO A 129 38.70 1.68 -20.21
N ASP A 130 38.90 0.36 -20.20
CA ASP A 130 39.69 -0.34 -21.22
C ASP A 130 38.87 -0.68 -22.49
N ASP A 131 37.55 -0.56 -22.42
CA ASP A 131 36.65 -0.80 -23.55
C ASP A 131 36.48 0.45 -24.43
N ASP A 132 35.99 0.23 -25.65
CA ASP A 132 35.77 1.27 -26.63
C ASP A 132 34.28 1.53 -26.91
N GLU A 133 34.01 2.54 -27.75
CA GLU A 133 32.66 2.93 -28.12
C GLU A 133 31.87 1.81 -28.80
N ALA A 134 32.55 0.90 -29.51
CA ALA A 134 31.88 -0.24 -30.15
C ALA A 134 31.43 -1.27 -29.12
N ALA A 135 32.23 -1.54 -28.09
CA ALA A 135 31.84 -2.37 -26.95
C ALA A 135 30.66 -1.74 -26.18
N ALA A 136 30.72 -0.43 -25.90
CA ALA A 136 29.62 0.29 -25.24
C ALA A 136 28.32 0.22 -26.06
N ALA A 137 28.41 0.34 -27.38
CA ALA A 137 27.25 0.23 -28.27
C ALA A 137 26.68 -1.20 -28.35
N ALA A 138 27.52 -2.23 -28.14
CA ALA A 138 27.11 -3.62 -28.12
C ALA A 138 26.44 -4.03 -26.80
N ASP A 139 26.82 -3.43 -25.65
CA ASP A 139 26.14 -3.65 -24.36
C ASP A 139 24.86 -2.81 -24.26
N VAL A 140 24.94 -1.51 -24.54
CA VAL A 140 23.83 -0.57 -24.36
C VAL A 140 23.02 -0.45 -25.65
N THR A 141 22.19 -1.47 -25.87
CA THR A 141 21.35 -1.63 -27.07
C THR A 141 19.98 -0.98 -26.94
N ASP A 142 19.52 -0.74 -25.73
CA ASP A 142 18.18 -0.26 -25.42
C ASP A 142 18.14 0.57 -24.13
N LEU A 143 16.99 1.17 -23.86
CA LEU A 143 16.75 2.01 -22.68
C LEU A 143 16.98 1.24 -21.36
N GLY A 144 16.54 -0.02 -21.28
CA GLY A 144 16.68 -0.83 -20.07
C GLY A 144 18.15 -1.03 -19.71
N ARG A 145 18.98 -1.35 -20.71
CA ARG A 145 20.42 -1.42 -20.50
C ARG A 145 21.08 -0.09 -20.18
N ALA A 146 20.62 1.00 -20.78
CA ALA A 146 21.13 2.33 -20.48
C ALA A 146 20.89 2.70 -19.01
N LEU A 147 19.68 2.46 -18.50
CA LEU A 147 19.32 2.70 -17.10
C LEU A 147 20.15 1.84 -16.15
N TYR A 148 20.36 0.56 -16.48
CA TYR A 148 21.25 -0.32 -15.71
C TYR A 148 22.67 0.24 -15.62
N GLN A 149 23.28 0.64 -16.74
CA GLN A 149 24.67 1.14 -16.73
C GLN A 149 24.80 2.46 -15.97
N LEU A 150 23.80 3.35 -16.08
CA LEU A 150 23.74 4.58 -15.28
C LEU A 150 23.67 4.27 -13.77
N ALA A 151 22.79 3.35 -13.37
CA ALA A 151 22.67 2.94 -11.98
C ALA A 151 23.91 2.17 -11.48
N HIS A 152 24.58 1.41 -12.34
CA HIS A 152 25.79 0.67 -11.99
C HIS A 152 26.99 1.59 -11.78
N ALA A 153 27.10 2.66 -12.59
CA ALA A 153 28.17 3.64 -12.46
C ALA A 153 27.98 4.57 -11.25
N ASP A 154 26.77 5.12 -11.07
CA ASP A 154 26.53 6.25 -10.19
C ASP A 154 25.31 6.06 -9.25
N GLY A 155 24.69 4.88 -9.23
CA GLY A 155 23.49 4.59 -8.42
C GLY A 155 22.19 5.16 -8.97
N TRP A 156 21.05 4.61 -8.55
CA TRP A 156 19.71 4.96 -9.05
C TRP A 156 19.32 6.44 -8.82
N HIS A 157 19.88 7.09 -7.81
CA HIS A 157 19.64 8.52 -7.55
C HIS A 157 20.17 9.45 -8.64
N SER A 158 21.06 8.96 -9.52
CA SER A 158 21.70 9.78 -10.55
C SER A 158 20.76 10.10 -11.70
N LEU A 159 19.67 9.34 -11.86
CA LEU A 159 18.71 9.48 -12.94
C LEU A 159 18.01 10.85 -12.94
N ASP A 160 17.93 11.53 -11.80
CA ASP A 160 17.42 12.91 -11.68
C ASP A 160 18.23 13.92 -12.50
N GLN A 161 19.46 13.59 -12.87
CA GLN A 161 20.38 14.48 -13.60
C GLN A 161 20.62 14.05 -15.05
N VAL A 162 19.99 12.96 -15.49
CA VAL A 162 20.22 12.40 -16.82
C VAL A 162 19.41 13.16 -17.87
N GLU A 163 20.11 13.69 -18.87
CA GLU A 163 19.46 14.27 -20.03
C GLU A 163 18.54 13.24 -20.71
N GLY A 164 17.31 13.66 -21.03
CA GLY A 164 16.30 12.78 -21.58
C GLY A 164 15.39 12.13 -20.54
N LEU A 165 15.65 12.30 -19.24
CA LEU A 165 14.73 11.96 -18.16
C LEU A 165 14.24 13.22 -17.43
N ARG A 166 12.99 13.18 -16.99
CA ARG A 166 12.43 14.17 -16.05
C ARG A 166 11.70 13.44 -14.95
N VAL A 167 12.11 13.65 -13.70
CA VAL A 167 11.38 13.15 -12.54
C VAL A 167 10.01 13.82 -12.47
N THR A 168 8.97 13.03 -12.21
CA THR A 168 7.58 13.51 -12.11
C THR A 168 6.99 13.30 -10.72
N ALA A 169 7.35 12.19 -10.07
CA ALA A 169 6.88 11.88 -8.72
C ALA A 169 7.90 11.00 -7.99
N GLY A 170 7.83 11.01 -6.67
CA GLY A 170 8.61 10.14 -5.81
C GLY A 170 7.81 9.72 -4.59
N ALA A 171 8.08 8.52 -4.08
CA ALA A 171 7.61 8.07 -2.79
C ALA A 171 8.72 7.29 -2.09
N VAL A 172 8.83 7.47 -0.77
CA VAL A 172 9.73 6.72 0.11
C VAL A 172 8.89 6.16 1.25
N ALA A 173 9.09 4.89 1.56
CA ALA A 173 8.53 4.24 2.73
C ALA A 173 9.65 3.52 3.49
N VAL A 174 9.66 3.65 4.81
CA VAL A 174 10.62 3.03 5.72
C VAL A 174 9.86 2.08 6.62
N PHE A 175 10.27 0.83 6.63
CA PHE A 175 9.64 -0.22 7.42
C PHE A 175 10.65 -0.79 8.42
N GLU A 176 10.17 -1.10 9.62
CA GLU A 176 10.89 -1.97 10.55
C GLU A 176 11.01 -3.38 9.97
N GLN A 177 12.11 -4.08 10.29
CA GLN A 177 12.36 -5.44 9.86
C GLN A 177 13.07 -6.25 10.95
N ASP A 178 12.48 -7.40 11.29
CA ASP A 178 13.12 -8.41 12.14
C ASP A 178 14.19 -9.20 11.38
N GLU A 179 13.94 -9.47 10.10
CA GLU A 179 14.84 -10.21 9.22
C GLU A 179 15.33 -9.33 8.05
N LEU A 180 16.63 -9.05 8.03
CA LEU A 180 17.26 -8.30 6.95
C LEU A 180 17.69 -9.24 5.82
N LEU A 181 17.54 -8.76 4.56
CA LEU A 181 18.10 -9.41 3.38
C LEU A 181 19.61 -9.59 3.55
N ARG A 182 20.08 -10.84 3.49
CA ARG A 182 21.47 -11.24 3.68
C ARG A 182 21.80 -12.38 2.72
N GLY A 183 23.09 -12.59 2.47
CA GLY A 183 23.54 -13.70 1.64
C GLY A 183 23.28 -13.50 0.15
N ASP A 184 22.99 -14.59 -0.54
CA ASP A 184 22.77 -14.62 -2.00
C ASP A 184 21.36 -14.07 -2.34
N PRO A 185 21.24 -13.11 -3.27
CA PRO A 185 19.94 -12.64 -3.74
C PRO A 185 19.01 -13.73 -4.30
N ASP A 186 19.55 -14.85 -4.79
CA ASP A 186 18.74 -15.97 -5.27
C ASP A 186 18.03 -16.72 -4.11
N ASP A 187 18.47 -16.51 -2.87
CA ASP A 187 17.87 -17.08 -1.66
C ASP A 187 16.89 -16.11 -0.96
N TRP A 188 16.67 -14.91 -1.52
CA TRP A 188 15.77 -13.91 -0.93
C TRP A 188 14.30 -14.28 -1.15
N PRO A 189 13.36 -13.74 -0.35
CA PRO A 189 11.93 -13.90 -0.60
C PRO A 189 11.54 -13.42 -2.00
N ASP A 190 10.50 -14.01 -2.59
CA ASP A 190 10.03 -13.60 -3.92
C ASP A 190 9.46 -12.16 -3.91
N ASP A 191 8.87 -11.74 -2.80
CA ASP A 191 8.17 -10.46 -2.64
C ASP A 191 9.03 -9.39 -1.91
N VAL A 192 10.29 -9.22 -2.30
CA VAL A 192 11.24 -8.22 -1.69
C VAL A 192 10.76 -6.76 -1.71
N PHE A 193 9.70 -6.45 -2.46
CA PHE A 193 9.10 -5.13 -2.55
C PHE A 193 7.80 -4.99 -1.75
N GLU A 194 7.40 -6.04 -1.00
CA GLU A 194 6.24 -6.05 -0.12
C GLU A 194 6.71 -6.35 1.31
N PRO A 195 7.29 -5.37 2.02
CA PRO A 195 7.80 -5.57 3.37
C PRO A 195 6.64 -5.90 4.33
N GLU A 196 6.83 -6.92 5.16
CA GLU A 196 5.82 -7.40 6.12
C GLU A 196 5.84 -6.65 7.46
N GLY A 197 6.86 -5.80 7.69
CA GLY A 197 7.05 -5.10 8.96
C GLY A 197 6.27 -3.80 9.09
N GLU A 198 6.34 -3.18 10.28
CA GLU A 198 5.63 -1.94 10.60
C GLU A 198 6.16 -0.74 9.78
N LEU A 199 5.26 0.10 9.27
CA LEU A 199 5.62 1.35 8.59
C LEU A 199 6.08 2.40 9.62
N LEU A 200 7.37 2.71 9.61
CA LEU A 200 7.96 3.73 10.49
C LEU A 200 7.82 5.15 9.93
N TYR A 201 7.93 5.31 8.61
CA TYR A 201 7.88 6.62 7.96
C TYR A 201 7.47 6.49 6.49
N SER A 202 6.71 7.47 5.99
CA SER A 202 6.48 7.62 4.55
C SER A 202 6.54 9.08 4.12
N GLN A 203 6.97 9.28 2.88
CA GLN A 203 6.97 10.58 2.20
C GLN A 203 6.55 10.41 0.75
N ALA A 204 5.75 11.34 0.25
CA ALA A 204 5.40 11.43 -1.16
C ALA A 204 5.71 12.84 -1.68
N ASP A 205 6.35 12.91 -2.84
CA ASP A 205 6.74 14.14 -3.51
C ASP A 205 6.15 14.17 -4.93
N VAL A 206 5.63 15.34 -5.34
CA VAL A 206 5.25 15.61 -6.74
C VAL A 206 6.16 16.70 -7.27
N PHE A 207 6.78 16.43 -8.42
CA PHE A 207 7.66 17.38 -9.08
C PHE A 207 6.88 18.04 -10.21
N VAL A 208 6.57 19.33 -10.03
CA VAL A 208 5.88 20.14 -11.03
C VAL A 208 6.91 20.75 -11.97
N ASP A 209 6.71 20.58 -13.28
CA ASP A 209 7.48 21.27 -14.35
C ASP A 209 7.35 22.81 -14.26
#